data_AF-A0AAI9LGE1-F1
#
_entry.id   AF-A0AAI9LGE1-F1
#
_cell.length_a   1.000
_cell.length_b   1.000
_cell.length_c   1.000
_cell.angle_alpha   90.00
_cell.angle_beta   90.00
_cell.angle_gamma   90.00
#
_symmetry.space_group_name_H-M   'P 1'
#
loop_
_entity.id
_entity.type
_entity.pdbx_description
1 polymer ?
#
loop_
_entity_poly.entity_id
_entity_poly.type
_entity_poly.pdbx_seq_one_letter_code
_entity_poly.pdbx_strand_id
1 'polypeptide(L)' 'MRVTIRTTTIPGAPDRAALHRAAVYLNTEEDASPLMVSAWSQREPEAFLAAQRWARNHAYQVSNPRNGTYYGGRTAR' A
#
# COMPACT_ATOMS: atom_id res chain seq x y z
N MET A 1 14.27 6.02 2.53
CA MET A 1 14.08 4.56 2.37
C MET A 1 12.84 4.32 1.52
N ARG A 2 12.88 3.37 0.57
CA ARG A 2 11.83 3.18 -0.44
C ARG A 2 10.99 1.94 -0.13
N VAL A 3 9.69 2.09 -0.28
CA VAL A 3 8.72 1.02 0.00
C VAL A 3 7.74 0.86 -1.16
N THR A 4 7.22 -0.36 -1.34
CA THR A 4 6.14 -0.66 -2.26
C THR A 4 4.89 -1.02 -1.47
N ILE A 5 3.74 -0.50 -1.89
CA ILE A 5 2.45 -0.93 -1.38
C ILE A 5 1.90 -2.01 -2.30
N ARG A 6 1.60 -3.19 -1.77
CA ARG A 6 0.90 -4.26 -2.48
C ARG A 6 -0.50 -4.39 -1.89
N THR A 7 -1.50 -4.50 -2.75
CA THR A 7 -2.89 -4.69 -2.31
C THR A 7 -3.31 -6.13 -2.60
N THR A 8 -3.88 -6.79 -1.60
CA THR A 8 -4.51 -8.11 -1.71
C THR A 8 -6.02 -7.95 -1.65
N THR A 9 -6.71 -8.58 -2.59
CA THR A 9 -8.16 -8.60 -2.65
C THR A 9 -8.65 -10.04 -2.46
N ILE A 10 -9.52 -10.23 -1.48
CA ILE A 10 -10.36 -11.42 -1.36
C ILE A 10 -11.65 -11.11 -2.13
N PRO A 11 -11.95 -11.83 -3.24
CA PRO A 11 -13.16 -11.62 -4.00
C PRO A 11 -14.40 -11.76 -3.12
N GLY A 12 -15.40 -10.93 -3.41
CA GLY A 12 -16.73 -11.09 -2.81
C GLY A 12 -17.44 -12.35 -3.31
N ALA A 13 -18.48 -12.74 -2.59
CA ALA A 13 -19.47 -13.73 -3.02
C ALA A 13 -20.82 -13.01 -3.21
N PRO A 14 -21.86 -13.64 -3.77
CA PRO A 14 -23.16 -13.00 -4.00
C PRO A 14 -23.74 -12.27 -2.77
N ASP A 15 -23.48 -12.80 -1.56
CA ASP A 15 -23.94 -12.23 -0.29
C ASP A 15 -22.83 -11.55 0.53
N ARG A 16 -21.63 -11.37 -0.03
CA ARG A 16 -20.46 -10.85 0.69
C ARG A 16 -19.65 -9.89 -0.18
N ALA A 17 -19.49 -8.66 0.28
CA ALA A 17 -18.62 -7.69 -0.38
C ALA A 17 -17.16 -8.18 -0.44
N ALA A 18 -16.44 -7.77 -1.48
CA ALA A 18 -15.00 -8.01 -1.58
C ALA A 18 -14.27 -7.35 -0.41
N LEU A 19 -13.18 -7.98 0.05
CA LEU A 19 -12.33 -7.44 1.09
C LEU A 19 -10.96 -7.14 0.53
N HIS A 20 -10.45 -5.96 0.84
CA HIS A 20 -9.19 -5.45 0.36
C HIS A 20 -8.29 -5.14 1.54
N ARG A 21 -7.01 -5.41 1.39
CA ARG A 21 -5.97 -5.13 2.37
C ARG A 21 -4.71 -4.68 1.67
N ALA A 22 -4.03 -3.69 2.21
CA ALA A 22 -2.76 -3.22 1.70
C ALA A 22 -1.63 -3.60 2.67
N ALA A 23 -0.46 -3.90 2.13
CA ALA A 23 0.74 -4.15 2.90
C ALA A 23 1.92 -3.35 2.32
N VAL A 24 2.79 -2.86 3.20
CA VAL A 24 3.95 -2.04 2.87
C VAL A 24 5.20 -2.91 2.95
N TYR A 25 5.94 -3.02 1.86
CA TYR A 25 7.16 -3.82 1.75
C TYR A 25 8.36 -2.92 1.51
N LEU A 26 9.51 -3.31 2.05
CA LEU A 26 10.77 -2.66 1.74
C LEU A 26 11.25 -3.07 0.34
N ASN A 27 11.73 -2.11 -0.46
CA ASN A 27 12.15 -2.41 -1.85
C ASN A 27 13.55 -3.03 -1.97
N THR A 28 14.24 -3.24 -0.86
CA THR A 28 15.64 -3.71 -0.87
C THR A 28 15.77 -5.23 -0.79
N GLU A 29 14.70 -5.95 -0.43
CA GLU A 29 14.73 -7.40 -0.23
C GLU A 29 13.54 -8.05 -0.94
N GLU A 30 13.82 -9.12 -1.67
CA GLU A 30 12.86 -9.83 -2.52
C GLU A 30 11.80 -10.61 -1.69
N ASP A 31 12.16 -10.98 -0.44
CA ASP A 31 11.34 -11.71 0.53
C ASP A 31 11.15 -10.97 1.87
N ALA A 32 11.04 -9.63 1.83
CA ALA A 32 10.81 -8.85 3.04
C ALA A 32 9.45 -9.15 3.70
N SER A 33 9.47 -9.32 5.03
CA SER A 33 8.25 -9.22 5.84
C SER A 33 7.63 -7.82 5.67
N PRO A 34 6.29 -7.71 5.60
CA PRO A 34 5.65 -6.42 5.47
C PRO A 34 5.93 -5.57 6.71
N LEU A 35 6.38 -4.34 6.49
CA LEU A 35 6.58 -3.35 7.57
C LEU A 35 5.26 -2.93 8.20
N MET A 36 4.18 -2.97 7.42
CA MET A 36 2.83 -2.66 7.85
C MET A 36 1.82 -3.43 7.02
N VAL A 37 0.72 -3.81 7.67
CA VAL A 37 -0.45 -4.42 7.04
C VAL A 37 -1.68 -3.66 7.50
N SER A 38 -2.51 -3.20 6.56
CA SER A 38 -3.77 -2.53 6.88
C SER A 38 -4.80 -3.51 7.44
N ALA A 39 -5.85 -2.98 8.09
CA ALA A 39 -7.06 -3.75 8.30
C ALA A 39 -7.72 -4.09 6.94
N TRP A 40 -8.58 -5.11 6.95
CA TRP A 40 -9.47 -5.40 5.82
C TRP A 40 -10.50 -4.26 5.68
N SER A 41 -10.70 -3.78 4.46
CA SER A 41 -11.74 -2.82 4.10
C SER A 41 -12.54 -3.34 2.90
N GLN A 42 -13.81 -2.96 2.80
CA GLN A 42 -14.63 -3.21 1.62
C GLN A 42 -14.26 -2.33 0.42
N ARG A 43 -13.39 -1.33 0.62
CA ARG A 43 -12.93 -0.40 -0.41
C ARG A 43 -11.42 -0.48 -0.55
N GLU A 44 -10.96 -0.93 -1.72
CA GLU A 44 -9.54 -0.94 -2.07
C GLU A 44 -8.83 0.41 -1.82
N PRO A 45 -9.43 1.56 -2.20
CA PRO A 45 -8.78 2.85 -1.97
C PRO A 45 -8.53 3.17 -0.50
N GLU A 46 -9.40 2.70 0.41
CA GLU A 46 -9.25 2.95 1.85
C GLU A 46 -8.08 2.16 2.43
N ALA A 47 -7.95 0.88 2.04
CA ALA A 47 -6.82 0.05 2.42
C ALA A 47 -5.50 0.66 1.91
N PHE A 48 -5.47 1.10 0.64
CA PHE A 48 -4.31 1.73 0.04
C PHE A 48 -3.94 3.06 0.72
N LEU A 49 -4.93 3.92 0.99
CA LEU A 49 -4.72 5.19 1.68
C LEU A 49 -4.19 4.99 3.10
N ALA A 50 -4.64 3.96 3.82
CA ALA A 50 -4.12 3.63 5.14
C ALA A 50 -2.61 3.28 5.08
N ALA A 51 -2.22 2.42 4.14
CA ALA A 51 -0.81 2.06 3.92
C ALA A 51 0.04 3.27 3.49
N GLN A 52 -0.50 4.13 2.62
CA GLN A 52 0.19 5.35 2.18
C GLN A 52 0.38 6.35 3.32
N ARG A 53 -0.64 6.56 4.17
CA ARG A 53 -0.53 7.44 5.34
C ARG A 53 0.51 6.92 6.32
N TRP A 54 0.50 5.62 6.60
CA TRP A 54 1.52 4.99 7.43
C TRP A 54 2.92 5.23 6.87
N ALA A 55 3.14 4.96 5.58
CA ALA A 55 4.43 5.17 4.94
C ALA A 55 4.91 6.62 5.05
N ARG A 56 4.02 7.60 4.82
CA ARG A 56 4.32 9.03 4.95
C ARG A 56 4.67 9.42 6.38
N ASN A 57 3.96 8.89 7.38
CA ASN A 57 4.21 9.18 8.80
C ASN A 57 5.60 8.67 9.25
N HIS A 58 6.09 7.61 8.62
CA HIS A 58 7.43 7.05 8.86
C HIS A 58 8.51 7.57 7.88
N ALA A 59 8.22 8.63 7.11
CA ALA A 59 9.12 9.22 6.12
C ALA A 59 9.63 8.26 5.04
N TYR A 60 8.83 7.23 4.71
CA TYR A 60 9.09 6.34 3.57
C TYR A 60 8.59 6.95 2.26
N GLN A 61 9.31 6.67 1.17
CA GLN A 61 8.90 7.02 -0.19
C GLN A 61 8.21 5.82 -0.84
N VAL A 62 6.94 5.99 -1.25
CA VAL A 62 6.15 4.92 -1.86
C VAL A 62 6.41 4.86 -3.36
N SER A 63 6.85 3.73 -3.90
CA SER A 63 6.92 3.51 -5.36
C SER A 63 5.53 3.31 -5.95
N ASN A 64 5.24 4.01 -7.06
CA ASN A 64 4.05 3.80 -7.88
C ASN A 64 4.39 2.90 -9.08
N PRO A 65 3.99 1.63 -9.07
CA PRO A 65 4.29 0.72 -10.17
C PRO A 65 3.52 1.02 -11.46
N ARG A 66 2.44 1.83 -11.44
CA ARG A 66 1.63 2.11 -12.64
C ARG A 66 2.32 3.02 -13.66
N ASN A 67 3.15 3.97 -13.21
CA ASN A 67 3.79 4.96 -14.09
C ASN A 67 5.31 5.06 -13.90
N GLY A 68 5.94 4.19 -13.09
CA GLY A 68 7.35 4.31 -12.72
C GLY A 68 7.68 5.56 -11.89
N THR A 69 6.66 6.25 -11.36
CA THR A 69 6.80 7.45 -10.52
C THR A 69 6.72 7.08 -9.03
N TYR A 70 7.08 8.00 -8.12
CA TYR A 70 7.01 7.77 -6.68
C TYR A 70 5.97 8.69 -6.04
N TYR A 71 5.06 8.14 -5.23
CA TYR A 71 4.17 8.95 -4.40
C TYR A 71 4.93 9.40 -3.15
N GLY A 72 5.10 10.71 -2.97
CA GLY A 72 5.67 11.29 -1.75
C GLY A 72 7.14 11.69 -1.80
N GLY A 73 7.68 12.06 -2.97
CA GLY A 73 8.86 12.93 -3.01
C GLY A 73 8.46 14.36 -2.66
N ARG A 74 9.19 15.03 -1.75
CA ARG A 74 9.18 16.49 -1.61
C ARG A 74 9.63 17.10 -2.95
N THR A 75 8.69 17.27 -3.87
CA THR A 75 8.78 18.20 -5.00
C THR A 75 7.41 18.83 -5.14
N ALA A 76 7.03 19.57 -4.09
CA ALA A 76 6.32 20.82 -4.29
C ALA A 76 7.39 21.82 -4.75
N ARG A 77 7.25 22.34 -5.96
CA ARG A 77 7.89 23.59 -6.37
C ARG A 77 6.80 24.50 -6.88
#